data_AF-A0A6C1B8D7-F1
#
_entry.id   AF-A0A6C1B8D7-F1
#
_cell.length_a   1.000
_cell.length_b   1.000
_cell.length_c   1.000
_cell.angle_alpha   90.00
_cell.angle_beta   90.00
_cell.angle_gamma   90.00
#
_symmetry.space_group_name_H-M   'P 1'
#
loop_
_entity.id
_entity.type
_entity.pdbx_description
1 polymer ?
#
loop_
_entity_poly.entity_id
_entity_poly.type
_entity_poly.pdbx_seq_one_letter_code
_entity_poly.pdbx_strand_id
1 'polypeptide(L)'
;MTMKKTDLYKNLAKQIERQQKGTTTPERFGTGAKGVGKRDKKAGTTPRLVPLTCRLPAELVTQLRAHAMDTDGGVSAVVAMALEQWLGRAEAPGESATPA
;
A
#
# COMPACT_ATOMS: atom_id res chain seq x y z
N MET A 1 17.57 -29.83 37.46
CA MET A 1 16.95 -28.68 38.12
C MET A 1 15.43 -28.90 38.14
N THR A 2 14.90 -29.40 39.26
CA THR A 2 13.47 -29.68 39.43
C THR A 2 12.72 -28.34 39.51
N MET A 3 11.78 -28.09 38.60
CA MET A 3 11.01 -26.85 38.57
C MET A 3 10.24 -26.69 39.89
N LYS A 4 10.33 -25.50 40.51
CA LYS A 4 9.58 -25.22 41.74
C LYS A 4 8.09 -25.18 41.41
N LYS A 5 7.25 -25.56 42.36
CA LYS A 5 5.79 -25.60 42.18
C LYS A 5 5.21 -24.28 41.64
N THR A 6 5.78 -23.15 42.06
CA THR A 6 5.44 -21.81 41.57
C THR A 6 5.72 -21.60 40.09
N ASP A 7 6.81 -22.18 39.57
CA ASP A 7 7.21 -22.02 38.17
C ASP A 7 6.30 -22.83 37.24
N LEU A 8 5.84 -24.00 37.72
CA LEU A 8 4.81 -24.78 37.02
C LEU A 8 3.50 -24.01 36.89
N TYR A 9 3.06 -23.33 37.96
CA TYR A 9 1.85 -22.50 37.91
C TYR A 9 2.00 -21.31 36.97
N LYS A 10 3.17 -20.66 36.94
CA LYS A 10 3.44 -19.55 36.01
C LYS A 10 3.41 -20.00 34.55
N ASN A 11 3.97 -21.18 34.26
CA ASN A 11 3.96 -21.73 32.91
C ASN A 11 2.55 -22.13 32.47
N LEU A 12 1.78 -22.72 33.38
CA LEU A 12 0.38 -23.08 33.14
C LEU A 12 -0.50 -21.84 32.91
N ALA A 13 -0.32 -20.79 33.70
CA ALA A 13 -0.99 -19.51 33.51
C ALA A 13 -0.66 -18.89 32.13
N LYS A 14 0.62 -18.87 31.75
CA LYS A 14 1.05 -18.41 30.41
C LYS A 14 0.46 -19.25 29.27
N GLN A 15 0.32 -20.56 29.47
CA GLN A 15 -0.26 -21.44 28.47
C GLN A 15 -1.76 -21.17 28.28
N ILE A 16 -2.50 -21.00 29.38
CA ILE A 16 -3.92 -20.64 29.34
C ILE A 16 -4.12 -19.28 28.65
N GLU A 17 -3.30 -18.29 29.01
CA GLU A 17 -3.37 -16.95 28.41
C GLU A 17 -3.11 -16.99 26.88
N ARG A 18 -2.16 -17.82 26.44
CA ARG A 18 -1.91 -18.05 25.01
C ARG A 18 -3.08 -18.72 24.30
N GLN A 19 -3.72 -19.72 24.93
CA GLN A 19 -4.89 -20.39 24.35
C GLN A 19 -6.11 -19.47 24.26
N GLN A 20 -6.34 -18.63 25.27
CA GLN A 20 -7.43 -17.65 25.26
C GLN A 20 -7.21 -16.56 24.20
N LYS A 21 -5.98 -16.06 24.03
CA LYS A 21 -5.64 -15.09 22.97
C LYS A 21 -5.62 -15.71 21.57
N GLY A 22 -5.25 -17.00 21.47
CA GLY A 22 -5.14 -17.74 20.22
C GLY A 22 -6.46 -18.29 19.69
N THR A 23 -7.48 -18.42 20.56
CA THR A 23 -8.87 -18.69 20.15
C THR A 23 -9.41 -17.45 19.46
N THR A 24 -9.03 -17.30 18.19
CA THR A 24 -9.56 -16.28 17.31
C THR A 24 -11.07 -16.48 17.23
N THR A 25 -11.79 -15.37 17.40
CA THR A 25 -13.23 -15.25 17.21
C THR A 25 -13.69 -16.14 16.04
N PRO A 26 -14.56 -17.14 16.28
CA PRO A 26 -14.98 -18.07 15.24
C PRO A 26 -15.43 -17.30 14.00
N GLU A 27 -15.07 -17.78 12.81
CA GLU A 27 -15.24 -17.09 11.52
C GLU A 27 -16.67 -16.54 11.28
N ARG A 28 -17.65 -17.14 11.96
CA ARG A 28 -19.07 -16.76 12.02
C ARG A 28 -19.41 -15.47 12.79
N PHE A 29 -18.49 -14.87 13.55
CA PHE A 29 -18.73 -13.67 14.37
C PHE A 29 -18.22 -12.35 13.76
N GLY A 30 -17.98 -12.34 12.45
CA GLY A 30 -17.92 -11.10 11.68
C GLY A 30 -16.50 -10.56 11.43
N THR A 31 -16.26 -10.26 10.15
CA THR A 31 -15.06 -9.72 9.51
C THR A 31 -14.64 -8.31 9.98
N GLY A 32 -15.10 -7.85 11.15
CA GLY A 32 -14.96 -6.45 11.59
C GLY A 32 -13.91 -6.16 12.65
N ALA A 33 -13.41 -7.17 13.38
CA ALA A 33 -12.52 -6.94 14.52
C ALA A 33 -11.26 -7.80 14.50
N LYS A 34 -10.55 -7.83 13.36
CA LYS A 34 -9.14 -8.27 13.38
C LYS A 34 -8.32 -7.10 13.92
N GLY A 35 -7.96 -7.19 15.21
CA GLY A 35 -6.86 -6.42 15.78
C GLY A 35 -5.67 -6.48 14.83
N VAL A 36 -4.97 -5.35 14.72
CA VAL A 36 -3.86 -5.08 13.80
C VAL A 36 -2.70 -6.07 14.02
N GLY A 37 -2.86 -7.29 13.55
CA GLY A 37 -1.79 -8.23 13.30
C GLY A 37 -1.13 -7.82 12.00
N LYS A 38 0.18 -7.57 12.03
CA LYS A 38 1.02 -7.37 10.85
C LYS A 38 0.65 -8.41 9.79
N ARG A 39 -0.10 -7.99 8.78
CA ARG A 39 -0.33 -8.81 7.59
C ARG A 39 1.02 -8.92 6.90
N ASP A 40 1.56 -10.14 6.84
CA ASP A 40 2.50 -10.55 5.81
C ASP A 40 1.91 -10.15 4.45
N LYS A 41 2.37 -9.00 3.96
CA LYS A 41 2.05 -8.54 2.61
C LYS A 41 2.76 -9.50 1.67
N LYS A 42 1.99 -10.40 1.06
CA LYS A 42 2.41 -11.19 -0.10
C LYS A 42 3.20 -10.28 -1.03
N ALA A 43 4.45 -10.67 -1.29
CA ALA A 43 5.30 -10.07 -2.29
C ALA A 43 4.67 -10.29 -3.68
N GLY A 44 3.82 -9.36 -4.10
CA GLY A 44 3.71 -9.04 -5.51
C GLY A 44 4.92 -8.19 -5.83
N THR A 45 5.63 -8.50 -6.92
CA THR A 45 6.63 -7.60 -7.50
C THR A 45 5.88 -6.37 -8.02
N THR A 46 5.50 -5.49 -7.11
CA THR A 46 5.02 -4.17 -7.45
C THR A 46 6.25 -3.37 -7.82
N PRO A 47 6.30 -2.72 -8.99
CA PRO A 47 7.38 -1.80 -9.31
C PRO A 47 7.58 -0.84 -8.12
N ARG A 48 8.82 -0.42 -7.87
CA ARG A 48 9.14 0.48 -6.76
C ARG A 48 8.57 1.87 -7.07
N LEU A 49 7.26 2.04 -6.88
CA LEU A 49 6.58 3.31 -7.02
C LEU A 49 7.14 4.27 -5.97
N VAL A 50 7.60 5.44 -6.44
CA VAL A 50 8.02 6.54 -5.58
C VAL A 50 6.79 7.42 -5.32
N PRO A 51 6.48 7.75 -4.06
CA PRO A 51 5.38 8.67 -3.77
C PRO A 51 5.73 10.07 -4.29
N LEU A 52 4.91 10.57 -5.21
CA LEU A 52 5.00 11.93 -5.74
C LEU A 52 3.84 12.77 -5.20
N THR A 53 4.16 13.88 -4.55
CA THR A 53 3.16 14.88 -4.17
C THR A 53 3.30 16.10 -5.09
N CYS A 54 2.28 16.34 -5.90
CA CYS A 54 2.22 17.50 -6.80
C CYS A 54 0.93 18.28 -6.55
N ARG A 55 1.01 19.61 -6.68
CA ARG A 55 -0.16 20.49 -6.61
C ARG A 55 -0.64 20.76 -8.02
N LEU A 56 -1.88 20.37 -8.30
CA LEU A 56 -2.55 20.63 -9.58
C LEU A 56 -3.78 21.52 -9.34
N PRO A 57 -4.17 22.35 -10.34
CA PRO A 57 -5.45 23.05 -10.35
C PRO A 57 -6.62 22.08 -10.19
N ALA A 58 -7.69 22.53 -9.50
CA ALA A 58 -8.85 21.69 -9.19
C ALA A 58 -9.52 21.10 -10.43
N GLU A 59 -9.69 21.90 -11.48
CA GLU A 59 -10.29 21.48 -12.76
C GLU A 59 -9.52 20.32 -13.41
N LEU A 60 -8.19 20.39 -13.42
CA LEU A 60 -7.34 19.34 -13.97
C LEU A 60 -7.44 18.04 -13.18
N VAL A 61 -7.55 18.12 -11.85
CA VAL A 61 -7.74 16.94 -11.00
C VAL A 61 -9.09 16.26 -11.28
N THR A 62 -10.15 17.03 -11.54
CA THR A 62 -11.46 16.49 -11.89
C THR A 62 -11.43 15.75 -13.23
N GLN A 63 -10.82 16.34 -14.26
CA GLN A 63 -10.64 15.68 -15.56
C GLN A 63 -9.79 14.41 -15.45
N LEU A 64 -8.69 14.48 -14.71
CA LEU A 64 -7.81 13.33 -14.45
C LEU A 64 -8.57 12.17 -13.79
N ARG A 65 -9.45 12.47 -12.83
CA ARG A 65 -10.29 11.48 -12.16
C ARG A 65 -11.32 10.86 -13.11
N ALA A 66 -11.92 11.66 -13.97
CA ALA A 66 -12.87 11.16 -14.98
C ALA A 66 -12.18 10.15 -15.92
N HIS A 67 -11.01 10.51 -16.46
CA HIS A 67 -10.23 9.61 -17.33
C HIS A 67 -9.70 8.37 -16.62
N ALA A 68 -9.43 8.47 -15.32
CA ALA A 68 -8.98 7.34 -14.51
C ALA A 68 -10.08 6.29 -14.28
N MET A 69 -11.37 6.61 -14.47
CA MET A 69 -12.46 5.64 -14.27
C MET A 69 -12.44 4.52 -15.32
N ASP A 70 -11.95 4.83 -16.53
CA ASP A 70 -11.94 3.91 -17.67
C ASP A 70 -10.58 3.19 -17.85
N THR A 71 -9.59 3.49 -17.01
CA THR A 71 -8.21 3.01 -17.18
C THR A 71 -7.82 2.02 -16.09
N ASP A 72 -7.37 0.82 -16.47
CA ASP A 72 -6.77 -0.14 -15.53
C ASP A 72 -5.47 0.44 -14.96
N GLY A 73 -5.37 0.57 -13.64
CA GLY A 73 -4.29 1.29 -12.94
C GLY A 73 -4.63 2.73 -12.52
N GLY A 74 -5.83 3.23 -12.85
CA GLY A 74 -6.42 4.45 -12.31
C GLY A 74 -5.58 5.71 -12.56
N VAL A 75 -5.61 6.64 -11.60
CA VAL A 75 -4.98 7.98 -11.73
C VAL A 75 -3.48 7.88 -12.01
N SER A 76 -2.78 6.94 -11.37
CA SER A 76 -1.33 6.79 -11.54
C SER A 76 -0.95 6.34 -12.96
N ALA A 77 -1.75 5.48 -13.58
CA ALA A 77 -1.52 5.05 -14.96
C ALA A 77 -1.74 6.20 -15.96
N VAL A 78 -2.82 6.97 -15.78
CA VAL A 78 -3.10 8.15 -16.62
C VAL A 78 -1.99 9.19 -16.52
N VAL A 79 -1.49 9.45 -15.30
CA VAL A 79 -0.36 10.38 -15.10
C VAL A 79 0.93 9.84 -15.75
N ALA A 80 1.21 8.54 -15.63
CA ALA A 80 2.38 7.94 -16.27
C ALA A 80 2.34 8.09 -17.80
N MET A 81 1.22 7.74 -18.44
CA MET A 81 1.06 7.89 -19.89
C MET A 81 1.22 9.34 -20.36
N ALA A 82 0.63 10.30 -19.64
CA ALA A 82 0.77 11.72 -19.96
C ALA A 82 2.21 12.22 -19.84
N LEU A 83 2.93 11.77 -18.81
CA LEU A 83 4.34 12.11 -18.61
C LEU A 83 5.24 11.49 -19.68
N GLU A 84 5.04 10.22 -20.03
CA GLU A 84 5.78 9.54 -21.09
C GLU A 84 5.56 10.22 -22.45
N GLN A 85 4.33 10.60 -22.77
CA GLN A 85 4.02 11.30 -24.01
C GLN A 85 4.62 12.72 -24.04
N TRP A 86 4.61 13.44 -22.92
CA TRP A 86 5.19 14.77 -22.84
C TRP A 86 6.72 14.74 -22.92
N LEU A 87 7.37 13.81 -22.21
CA LEU A 87 8.82 13.62 -22.26
C LEU A 87 9.27 13.13 -23.65
N GLY A 88 8.56 12.17 -24.23
CA GLY A 88 8.83 11.69 -25.60
C GLY A 88 8.66 12.79 -26.66
N ARG A 89 7.77 13.76 -26.42
CA ARG A 89 7.66 14.96 -27.26
C ARG A 89 8.79 15.97 -27.03
N ALA A 90 9.26 16.10 -25.79
CA ALA A 90 10.34 17.01 -25.44
C ALA A 90 11.72 16.53 -25.96
N GLU A 91 11.88 15.22 -26.15
CA GLU A 91 13.12 14.61 -26.64
C GLU A 91 13.27 14.65 -28.18
N ALA A 92 12.36 15.29 -28.90
CA ALA A 92 12.58 15.66 -30.31
C ALA A 92 13.32 17.01 -30.37
N PRO A 93 14.65 17.06 -30.55
CA PRO A 93 15.40 18.30 -30.54
C PRO A 93 15.55 18.85 -31.97
N GLY A 94 15.16 20.09 -32.19
CA GLY A 94 15.61 20.89 -33.33
C GLY A 94 14.53 21.77 -33.98
N GLU A 95 14.47 23.04 -33.62
CA GLU A 95 14.88 24.16 -34.50
C GLU A 95 14.64 25.51 -33.77
N SER A 96 15.64 26.41 -33.88
CA SER A 96 15.60 27.85 -33.63
C SER A 96 15.71 28.36 -32.18
N ALA A 97 16.93 28.73 -31.78
CA ALA A 97 17.29 30.12 -31.45
C ALA A 97 18.71 30.19 -30.88
N THR A 98 19.69 30.44 -31.74
CA THR A 98 20.97 31.05 -31.34
C THR A 98 20.96 32.49 -31.80
N PRO A 99 21.02 33.46 -30.87
CA PRO A 99 21.55 34.78 -31.19
C PRO A 99 22.77 35.10 -30.32
N ALA A 100 23.95 35.18 -30.95
CA ALA A 100 25.07 36.05 -30.59
C ALA A 100 26.09 36.05 -31.74
#